data_AF-A0A7S2H3E1-F1
#
_entry.id   AF-A0A7S2H3E1-F1
#
_cell.length_a   1.000
_cell.length_b   1.000
_cell.length_c   1.000
_cell.angle_alpha   90.00
_cell.angle_beta   90.00
_cell.angle_gamma   90.00
#
_symmetry.space_group_name_H-M   'P 1'
#
loop_
_entity.id
_entity.type
_entity.pdbx_description
1 polymer ?
#
loop_
_entity_poly.entity_id
_entity_poly.type
_entity_poly.pdbx_seq_one_letter_code
_entity_poly.pdbx_strand_id
1 'polypeptide(L)'
;TSTCHGATVTLPELMADDAAAGMGARIATFARAIRAMGLPYVMGETNSAGCGGQAGLSNTMAAALWSLDYLAFLALANVSRANFHGGLSAEYTWLGRFS
;
A
#
# COMPACT_ATOMS: atom_id res chain seq x y z
N THR A 1 -4.97 0.98 -4.16
CA THR A 1 -5.57 1.27 -5.49
C THR A 1 -4.90 0.39 -6.55
N SER A 2 -5.25 0.47 -7.85
CA SER A 2 -4.63 -0.37 -8.89
C SER A 2 -4.57 0.34 -10.24
N THR A 3 -3.46 0.17 -10.97
CA THR A 3 -3.25 0.66 -12.34
C THR A 3 -3.20 -0.49 -13.36
N CYS A 4 -3.50 -1.70 -12.91
CA CYS A 4 -3.54 -2.88 -13.75
C CYS A 4 -4.54 -2.72 -14.91
N HIS A 5 -4.24 -3.36 -16.04
CA HIS A 5 -5.08 -3.31 -17.24
C HIS A 5 -5.30 -1.89 -17.82
N GLY A 6 -4.35 -0.98 -17.60
CA GLY A 6 -4.41 0.40 -18.12
C GLY A 6 -5.28 1.34 -17.30
N ALA A 7 -5.71 0.94 -16.10
CA ALA A 7 -6.40 1.82 -15.18
C ALA A 7 -5.47 2.97 -14.75
N THR A 8 -6.04 4.16 -14.60
CA THR A 8 -5.33 5.34 -14.08
C THR A 8 -5.92 5.69 -12.72
N VAL A 9 -5.05 6.03 -11.78
CA VAL A 9 -5.43 6.54 -10.46
C VAL A 9 -5.04 8.01 -10.39
N THR A 10 -5.89 8.85 -9.84
CA THR A 10 -5.62 10.28 -9.64
C THR A 10 -5.04 10.54 -8.24
N LEU A 11 -4.36 11.68 -8.08
CA LEU A 11 -3.84 12.09 -6.77
C LEU A 11 -4.95 12.24 -5.70
N PRO A 12 -6.11 12.86 -6.00
CA PRO A 12 -7.21 12.90 -5.04
C PRO A 12 -7.74 11.50 -4.67
N GLU A 13 -7.78 10.55 -5.61
CA GLU A 13 -8.19 9.18 -5.30
C GLU A 13 -7.17 8.46 -4.41
N LEU A 14 -5.87 8.68 -4.61
CA LEU A 14 -4.84 8.14 -3.72
C LEU A 14 -4.89 8.77 -2.31
N MET A 15 -5.27 10.04 -2.24
CA MET A 15 -5.35 10.81 -0.99
C MET A 15 -6.72 10.78 -0.30
N ALA A 16 -7.70 10.12 -0.90
CA ALA A 16 -8.98 9.90 -0.25
C ALA A 16 -8.81 8.93 0.93
N ASP A 17 -9.51 9.19 2.03
CA ASP A 17 -9.46 8.34 3.24
C ASP A 17 -9.64 6.86 2.92
N ASP A 18 -10.55 6.51 2.00
CA ASP A 18 -10.83 5.12 1.62
C ASP A 18 -9.61 4.38 1.03
N ALA A 19 -8.68 5.10 0.38
CA ALA A 19 -7.50 4.48 -0.21
C ALA A 19 -6.56 3.86 0.82
N ALA A 20 -6.49 4.42 2.03
CA ALA A 20 -5.72 3.90 3.16
C ALA A 20 -6.61 3.18 4.17
N ALA A 21 -7.64 3.86 4.68
CA ALA A 21 -8.56 3.34 5.70
C ALA A 21 -9.37 2.13 5.19
N GLY A 22 -9.91 2.22 3.98
CA GLY A 22 -10.68 1.13 3.37
C GLY A 22 -9.84 -0.12 3.12
N MET A 23 -8.59 0.07 2.68
CA MET A 23 -7.63 -1.03 2.54
C MET A 23 -7.22 -1.61 3.90
N GLY A 24 -6.98 -0.76 4.90
CA GLY A 24 -6.73 -1.16 6.27
C GLY A 24 -7.87 -2.00 6.88
N ALA A 25 -9.13 -1.60 6.65
CA ALA A 25 -10.31 -2.34 7.11
C ALA A 25 -10.41 -3.75 6.47
N ARG A 26 -10.08 -3.86 5.18
CA ARG A 26 -9.99 -5.15 4.48
C ARG A 26 -8.89 -6.03 5.10
N ILE A 27 -7.70 -5.48 5.30
CA ILE A 27 -6.56 -6.20 5.89
C ILE A 27 -6.85 -6.61 7.34
N ALA A 28 -7.53 -5.78 8.12
CA ALA A 28 -7.94 -6.09 9.49
C ALA A 28 -8.78 -7.36 9.57
N THR A 29 -9.56 -7.68 8.53
CA THR A 29 -10.33 -8.93 8.47
C THR A 29 -9.41 -10.15 8.43
N PHE A 30 -8.37 -10.13 7.59
CA PHE A 30 -7.37 -11.19 7.54
C PHE A 30 -6.52 -11.24 8.82
N ALA A 31 -6.07 -10.09 9.31
CA ALA A 31 -5.26 -10.01 10.52
C ALA A 31 -6.00 -10.59 11.73
N ARG A 32 -7.32 -10.33 11.87
CA ARG A 32 -8.15 -10.95 12.92
C ARG A 32 -8.20 -12.47 12.81
N ALA A 33 -8.40 -13.01 11.60
CA ALA A 33 -8.46 -14.45 11.38
C ALA A 33 -7.13 -15.15 11.70
N ILE A 34 -6.01 -14.58 11.26
CA ILE A 34 -4.67 -15.12 11.54
C ILE A 34 -4.34 -15.04 13.04
N ARG A 35 -4.71 -13.94 13.70
CA ARG A 35 -4.55 -13.80 15.15
C ARG A 35 -5.40 -14.76 15.97
N ALA A 36 -6.59 -15.13 15.49
CA ALA A 36 -7.42 -16.14 16.16
C ALA A 36 -6.72 -17.52 16.20
N MET A 37 -5.75 -17.74 15.32
CA MET A 37 -4.87 -18.92 15.33
C MET A 37 -3.58 -18.71 16.14
N GLY A 38 -3.43 -17.59 16.85
CA GLY A 38 -2.23 -17.26 17.62
C GLY A 38 -1.01 -16.87 16.78
N LEU A 39 -1.20 -16.58 15.48
CA LEU A 39 -0.12 -16.26 14.56
C LEU A 39 -0.02 -14.74 14.30
N PRO A 40 1.18 -14.19 14.08
CA PRO A 40 1.35 -12.82 13.63
C PRO A 40 0.98 -12.70 12.14
N TYR A 41 0.25 -11.65 11.77
CA TYR A 41 -0.04 -11.36 10.37
C TYR A 41 1.01 -10.42 9.78
N VAL A 42 1.62 -10.83 8.67
CA VAL A 42 2.57 -10.03 7.89
C VAL A 42 1.93 -9.67 6.55
N MET A 43 1.89 -8.38 6.23
CA MET A 43 1.57 -7.92 4.88
C MET A 43 2.79 -8.15 3.97
N GLY A 44 2.77 -9.27 3.25
CA GLY A 44 3.90 -9.77 2.47
C GLY A 44 4.31 -8.87 1.30
N GLU A 45 3.36 -8.16 0.71
CA GLU A 45 3.57 -7.25 -0.42
C GLU A 45 2.52 -6.14 -0.43
N THR A 46 2.93 -4.88 -0.54
CA THR A 46 2.02 -3.74 -0.63
C THR A 46 2.70 -2.55 -1.31
N ASN A 47 1.95 -1.66 -1.95
CA ASN A 47 2.40 -0.33 -2.34
C ASN A 47 1.21 0.56 -2.77
N SER A 48 1.51 1.80 -3.19
CA SER A 48 0.54 2.84 -3.57
C SER A 48 -0.48 2.38 -4.61
N ALA A 49 -0.03 1.79 -5.72
CA ALA A 49 -0.87 1.21 -6.76
C ALA A 49 -0.25 -0.07 -7.32
N GLY A 50 -1.06 -1.08 -7.66
CA GLY A 50 -0.59 -2.33 -8.26
C GLY A 50 0.09 -2.16 -9.63
N CYS A 51 0.57 -3.25 -10.22
CA CYS A 51 1.12 -3.29 -11.59
C CYS A 51 2.31 -2.33 -11.88
N GLY A 52 3.25 -2.21 -10.94
CA GLY A 52 4.43 -1.36 -11.11
C GLY A 52 4.24 0.08 -10.64
N GLY A 53 3.03 0.47 -10.26
CA GLY A 53 2.69 1.84 -9.87
C GLY A 53 2.37 2.73 -11.08
N GLN A 54 2.32 4.04 -10.85
CA GLN A 54 2.03 5.03 -11.88
C GLN A 54 2.92 6.27 -11.72
N ALA A 55 3.53 6.71 -12.82
CA ALA A 55 4.33 7.94 -12.85
C ALA A 55 3.45 9.17 -12.57
N GLY A 56 3.93 10.10 -11.76
CA GLY A 56 3.13 11.24 -11.30
C GLY A 56 2.14 10.91 -10.18
N LEU A 57 2.16 9.67 -9.68
CA LEU A 57 1.36 9.22 -8.55
C LEU A 57 2.23 8.49 -7.51
N SER A 58 2.75 7.31 -7.88
CA SER A 58 3.53 6.43 -7.01
C SER A 58 4.90 6.98 -6.64
N ASN A 59 5.46 7.87 -7.47
CA ASN A 59 6.76 8.49 -7.30
C ASN A 59 6.67 9.95 -6.78
N THR A 60 5.60 10.28 -6.06
CA THR A 60 5.34 11.63 -5.56
C THR A 60 5.27 11.67 -4.03
N MET A 61 5.30 12.88 -3.45
CA MET A 61 5.08 13.08 -2.01
C MET A 61 3.71 12.55 -1.54
N ALA A 62 2.69 12.53 -2.40
CA ALA A 62 1.38 11.98 -2.06
C ALA A 62 1.45 10.48 -1.71
N ALA A 63 2.28 9.71 -2.42
CA ALA A 63 2.50 8.30 -2.10
C ALA A 63 3.23 8.11 -0.75
N ALA A 64 4.09 9.05 -0.36
CA ALA A 64 4.72 9.04 0.97
C ALA A 64 3.72 9.37 2.09
N LEU A 65 2.82 10.33 1.89
CA LEU A 65 1.77 10.64 2.86
C LEU A 65 0.77 9.48 2.98
N TRP A 66 0.36 8.89 1.84
CA TRP A 66 -0.50 7.72 1.82
C TRP A 66 0.12 6.53 2.56
N SER A 67 1.44 6.30 2.41
CA SER A 67 2.09 5.16 3.06
C SER A 67 2.13 5.30 4.58
N LEU A 68 2.27 6.54 5.12
CA LEU A 68 2.17 6.80 6.55
C LEU A 68 0.79 6.49 7.11
N ASP A 69 -0.26 6.99 6.44
CA ASP A 69 -1.64 6.74 6.86
C ASP A 69 -2.00 5.25 6.76
N TYR A 70 -1.63 4.62 5.65
CA TYR A 70 -1.80 3.19 5.45
C TYR A 70 -1.08 2.35 6.53
N LEU A 71 0.18 2.68 6.85
CA LEU A 71 0.92 2.01 7.93
C LEU A 71 0.25 2.19 9.30
N ALA A 72 -0.35 3.36 9.58
CA ALA A 72 -1.10 3.59 10.81
C ALA A 72 -2.32 2.65 10.90
N PHE A 73 -3.07 2.50 9.81
CA PHE A 73 -4.18 1.54 9.77
C PHE A 73 -3.73 0.08 9.89
N LEU A 74 -2.59 -0.29 9.30
CA LEU A 74 -2.01 -1.63 9.49
C LEU A 74 -1.63 -1.88 10.95
N ALA A 75 -1.03 -0.89 11.62
CA ALA A 75 -0.70 -0.99 13.04
C ALA A 75 -1.96 -1.18 13.90
N LEU A 76 -3.02 -0.40 13.63
CA LEU A 76 -4.32 -0.54 14.31
C LEU A 76 -4.96 -1.92 14.06
N ALA A 77 -4.74 -2.51 12.90
CA ALA A 77 -5.17 -3.86 12.56
C ALA A 77 -4.34 -4.98 13.21
N ASN A 78 -3.27 -4.63 13.95
CA ASN A 78 -2.31 -5.55 14.55
C ASN A 78 -1.54 -6.38 13.51
N VAL A 79 -1.18 -5.74 12.39
CA VAL A 79 -0.24 -6.26 11.39
C VAL A 79 1.17 -6.07 11.94
N SER A 80 1.97 -7.14 12.00
CA SER A 80 3.29 -7.11 12.64
C SER A 80 4.39 -6.53 11.74
N ARG A 81 4.21 -6.62 10.43
CA ARG A 81 5.16 -6.11 9.43
C ARG A 81 4.45 -5.90 8.10
N ALA A 82 4.86 -4.87 7.37
CA ALA A 82 4.50 -4.65 5.98
C ALA A 82 5.76 -4.52 5.13
N ASN A 83 5.81 -5.24 4.01
CA ASN A 83 6.90 -5.12 3.04
C ASN A 83 6.41 -4.33 1.84
N PHE A 84 6.98 -3.14 1.64
CA PHE A 84 6.69 -2.34 0.46
C PHE A 84 7.38 -2.95 -0.75
N HIS A 85 6.59 -3.28 -1.76
CA HIS A 85 7.09 -3.88 -2.99
C HIS A 85 7.89 -2.85 -3.79
N GLY A 86 8.92 -3.27 -4.50
CA GLY A 86 9.74 -2.38 -5.29
C GLY A 86 10.83 -3.13 -6.02
N GLY A 87 11.69 -2.37 -6.70
CA GLY A 87 12.80 -2.89 -7.48
C GLY A 87 12.72 -2.51 -8.96
N LEU A 88 13.85 -2.66 -9.65
CA LEU A 88 14.02 -2.29 -11.05
C LEU A 88 13.53 -0.86 -11.33
N SER A 89 12.65 -0.70 -12.31
CA SER A 89 12.12 0.57 -12.81
C SER A 89 10.66 0.81 -12.41
N ALA A 90 10.12 0.06 -11.45
CA ALA A 90 8.76 0.26 -10.97
C ALA A 90 8.62 1.64 -10.28
N GLU A 91 7.57 2.37 -10.61
CA GLU A 91 7.32 3.74 -10.15
C GLU A 91 7.13 3.83 -8.65
N TYR A 92 6.68 2.74 -8.03
CA TYR A 92 6.48 2.66 -6.59
C TYR A 92 7.74 2.26 -5.79
N THR A 93 8.90 2.18 -6.45
CA THR A 93 10.17 1.86 -5.80
C THR A 93 10.63 3.04 -4.95
N TRP A 94 10.85 2.78 -3.67
CA TRP A 94 11.22 3.77 -2.66
C TRP A 94 12.47 4.60 -2.99
N LEU A 95 13.48 4.03 -3.66
CA LEU A 95 14.71 4.73 -4.08
C LEU A 95 14.64 5.33 -5.48
N GLY A 96 13.44 5.40 -6.07
CA GLY A 96 13.26 5.84 -7.45
C GLY A 96 13.80 4.83 -8.46
N ARG A 97 13.71 5.20 -9.73
CA ARG A 97 14.28 4.41 -10.83
C ARG A 97 15.80 4.52 -10.80
N PHE A 98 16.50 3.39 -10.72
CA PHE A 98 17.93 3.35 -11.04
C PHE A 98 18.06 3.44 -12.56
N SER A 99 18.45 4.60 -13.06
CA SER A 99 18.78 4.88 -14.46
C SER A 99 20.26 4.63 -14.74
#